data_AF-A0A1J5HZ09-F1
#
_entry.id   AF-A0A1J5HZ09-F1
#
_cell.length_a   1.000
_cell.length_b   1.000
_cell.length_c   1.000
_cell.angle_alpha   90.00
_cell.angle_beta   90.00
_cell.angle_gamma   90.00
#
_symmetry.space_group_name_H-M   'P 1'
#
loop_
_entity.id
_entity.type
_entity.pdbx_description
1 polymer ?
#
loop_
_entity_poly.entity_id
_entity_poly.type
_entity_poly.pdbx_seq_one_letter_code
_entity_poly.pdbx_strand_id
1 'polypeptide(L)'
;MLFALGRSIREARKRRGLTQAEVAKAVGIGRAALSRLEGGVIREIGMRKVVRVLDFLDMELTTRSRGAPPTLEELKKDMES
;
A
#
# COMPACT_ATOMS: atom_id res chain seq x y z
N MET A 1 -1.14 1.83 11.52
CA MET A 1 -1.89 1.30 10.36
C MET A 1 -1.41 1.89 9.04
N LEU A 2 -1.39 3.23 8.86
CA LEU A 2 -0.93 3.84 7.59
C LEU A 2 0.53 3.53 7.19
N PHE A 3 1.44 3.38 8.16
CA PHE A 3 2.83 3.00 7.87
C PHE A 3 2.96 1.62 7.18
N ALA A 4 2.19 0.63 7.62
CA ALA A 4 2.22 -0.71 7.03
C ALA A 4 1.62 -0.71 5.61
N LEU A 5 0.52 0.01 5.40
CA LEU A 5 -0.08 0.21 4.09
C LEU A 5 0.90 0.92 3.13
N GLY A 6 1.49 2.04 3.56
CA GLY A 6 2.45 2.81 2.77
C GLY A 6 3.67 1.98 2.38
N ARG A 7 4.20 1.17 3.30
CA ARG A 7 5.30 0.24 3.03
C ARG A 7 4.89 -0.81 1.99
N SER A 8 3.72 -1.42 2.13
CA SER A 8 3.21 -2.43 1.20
C SER A 8 3.04 -1.88 -0.21
N ILE A 9 2.50 -0.66 -0.34
CA ILE A 9 2.38 0.08 -1.61
C ILE A 9 3.77 0.31 -2.23
N ARG A 10 4.74 0.80 -1.42
CA ARG A 10 6.11 1.07 -1.87
C ARG A 10 6.79 -0.19 -2.39
N GLU A 11 6.63 -1.30 -1.69
CA GLU A 11 7.21 -2.59 -2.07
C GLU A 11 6.58 -3.12 -3.35
N ALA A 12 5.25 -3.09 -3.47
CA ALA A 12 4.55 -3.51 -4.69
C ALA A 12 4.97 -2.67 -5.90
N ARG A 13 5.05 -1.34 -5.74
CA ARG A 13 5.56 -0.44 -6.78
C ARG A 13 6.98 -0.81 -7.20
N LYS A 14 7.88 -1.04 -6.25
CA LYS A 14 9.28 -1.42 -6.53
C LYS A 14 9.39 -2.77 -7.23
N ARG A 15 8.59 -3.77 -6.84
CA ARG A 15 8.55 -5.09 -7.50
C ARG A 15 8.19 -5.00 -8.98
N ARG A 16 7.39 -3.99 -9.34
CA ARG A 16 7.01 -3.70 -10.74
C ARG A 16 7.99 -2.78 -11.48
N GLY A 17 9.09 -2.35 -10.85
CA GLY A 17 10.06 -1.44 -11.46
C GLY A 17 9.55 -0.01 -11.67
N LEU A 18 8.42 0.37 -11.05
CA LEU A 18 7.78 1.66 -11.27
C LEU A 18 8.35 2.75 -10.36
N THR A 19 8.45 3.97 -10.86
CA THR A 19 8.72 5.19 -10.09
C THR A 19 7.45 5.73 -9.44
N GLN A 20 7.62 6.59 -8.42
CA GLN A 20 6.48 7.27 -7.81
C GLN A 20 5.76 8.20 -8.81
N ALA A 21 6.48 8.78 -9.77
CA ALA A 21 5.88 9.68 -10.75
C ALA A 21 4.95 8.93 -11.70
N GLU A 22 5.32 7.72 -12.12
CA GLU A 22 4.51 6.88 -13.01
C GLU A 22 3.20 6.44 -12.34
N VAL A 23 3.26 5.90 -11.12
CA VAL A 23 2.06 5.52 -10.36
C VAL A 23 1.17 6.74 -10.10
N ALA A 24 1.77 7.86 -9.67
CA ALA A 24 1.01 9.08 -9.38
C ALA A 24 0.29 9.62 -10.63
N LYS A 25 0.96 9.60 -11.78
CA LYS A 25 0.39 9.99 -13.08
C LYS A 25 -0.74 9.04 -13.48
N ALA A 26 -0.53 7.73 -13.40
CA ALA A 26 -1.53 6.73 -13.78
C ALA A 26 -2.82 6.83 -12.94
N VAL A 27 -2.68 7.12 -11.64
CA VAL A 27 -3.80 7.19 -10.70
C VAL A 27 -4.44 8.59 -10.63
N GLY A 28 -3.79 9.61 -11.20
CA GLY A 28 -4.27 10.99 -11.16
C GLY A 28 -4.10 11.64 -9.78
N ILE A 29 -2.98 11.39 -9.11
CA ILE A 29 -2.59 12.04 -7.85
C ILE A 29 -1.24 12.76 -7.99
N GLY A 30 -0.95 13.69 -7.09
CA GLY A 30 0.37 14.34 -7.07
C GLY A 30 1.47 13.38 -6.60
N ARG A 31 2.66 13.43 -7.22
CA ARG A 31 3.85 12.65 -6.78
C ARG A 31 4.15 12.81 -5.29
N ALA A 32 4.02 14.02 -4.77
CA ALA A 32 4.23 14.31 -3.35
C ALA A 32 3.18 13.63 -2.45
N ALA A 33 1.93 13.49 -2.92
CA ALA A 33 0.90 12.76 -2.19
C ALA A 33 1.22 11.25 -2.16
N LEU A 34 1.66 10.66 -3.28
CA LEU A 34 2.12 9.26 -3.28
C LEU A 34 3.33 9.07 -2.37
N SER A 35 4.32 9.97 -2.39
CA SER A 35 5.48 9.89 -1.52
C SER A 35 5.11 9.94 -0.03
N ARG A 36 4.20 10.84 0.36
CA ARG A 36 3.70 10.89 1.75
C ARG A 36 2.88 9.66 2.13
N LEU A 37 2.09 9.10 1.20
CA LEU A 37 1.35 7.86 1.40
C LEU A 37 2.31 6.69 1.64
N GLU A 38 3.29 6.49 0.77
CA GLU A 38 4.32 5.45 0.91
C GLU A 38 5.17 5.61 2.18
N GLY A 39 5.39 6.86 2.61
CA GLY A 39 6.08 7.18 3.86
C GLY A 39 5.23 7.08 5.11
N GLY A 40 3.91 6.86 5.00
CA GLY A 40 3.00 6.82 6.16
C GLY A 40 2.77 8.16 6.86
N VAL A 41 3.18 9.29 6.24
CA VAL A 41 3.13 10.64 6.82
C VAL A 41 2.01 11.51 6.23
N ILE A 42 1.14 10.92 5.42
CA ILE A 42 0.01 11.65 4.83
C ILE A 42 -1.06 11.90 5.89
N ARG A 43 -1.39 13.18 6.11
CA ARG A 43 -2.45 13.59 7.06
C ARG A 43 -3.85 13.27 6.56
N GLU A 44 -4.08 13.49 5.26
CA GLU A 44 -5.37 13.24 4.64
C GLU A 44 -5.19 12.73 3.21
N ILE A 45 -5.90 11.65 2.89
CA ILE A 45 -6.06 11.13 1.55
C ILE A 45 -7.44 10.49 1.45
N GLY A 46 -8.23 10.87 0.45
CA GLY A 46 -9.54 10.26 0.24
C GLY A 46 -9.41 8.77 -0.09
N MET A 47 -10.27 7.93 0.50
CA MET A 47 -10.25 6.47 0.31
C MET A 47 -10.26 6.05 -1.16
N ARG A 48 -11.01 6.75 -2.02
CA ARG A 48 -11.01 6.51 -3.48
C ARG A 48 -9.64 6.65 -4.14
N LYS A 49 -8.74 7.48 -3.60
CA LYS A 49 -7.37 7.59 -4.12
C LYS A 49 -6.52 6.41 -3.66
N VAL A 50 -6.70 5.96 -2.41
CA VAL A 50 -6.02 4.78 -1.87
C VAL A 50 -6.40 3.54 -2.66
N VAL A 51 -7.70 3.30 -2.86
CA VAL A 51 -8.20 2.14 -3.62
C VAL A 51 -7.62 2.14 -5.05
N ARG A 52 -7.66 3.27 -5.77
CA ARG A 52 -7.06 3.34 -7.12
C ARG A 52 -5.55 3.05 -7.16
N VAL A 53 -4.80 3.45 -6.12
CA VAL A 53 -3.37 3.10 -6.04
C VAL A 53 -3.20 1.59 -5.85
N LEU A 54 -4.03 0.98 -5.00
CA LEU A 54 -4.01 -0.46 -4.78
C LEU A 54 -4.39 -1.22 -6.06
N ASP A 55 -5.50 -0.86 -6.71
CA ASP A 55 -5.95 -1.46 -7.96
C ASP A 55 -4.87 -1.40 -9.05
N PHE A 56 -4.23 -0.24 -9.22
CA PHE A 56 -3.13 -0.08 -10.19
C PHE A 56 -1.91 -0.96 -9.89
N LEU A 57 -1.73 -1.35 -8.63
CA LEU A 57 -0.67 -2.24 -8.17
C LEU A 57 -1.13 -3.70 -8.03
N ASP A 58 -2.27 -4.07 -8.60
CA ASP A 58 -2.99 -5.35 -8.42
C ASP A 58 -3.03 -5.79 -6.95
N MET A 59 -3.43 -4.86 -6.09
CA MET A 59 -3.65 -5.07 -4.67
C MET A 59 -5.08 -4.70 -4.32
N GLU A 60 -5.60 -5.30 -3.26
CA GLU A 60 -6.91 -4.95 -2.70
C GLU A 60 -6.80 -4.55 -1.22
N LEU A 61 -7.81 -3.84 -0.73
CA LEU A 61 -7.95 -3.52 0.68
C LEU A 61 -9.05 -4.40 1.28
N THR A 62 -8.69 -5.22 2.26
CA THR A 62 -9.61 -6.10 2.97
C THR A 62 -9.78 -5.66 4.43
N THR A 63 -10.90 -6.04 5.04
CA THR A 63 -11.16 -5.85 6.47
C THR A 63 -11.15 -7.19 7.18
N ARG A 64 -10.70 -7.20 8.44
CA ARG A 64 -10.78 -8.38 9.31
C ARG A 64 -11.09 -7.95 10.75
N SER A 65 -11.72 -8.84 11.52
CA SER A 65 -11.92 -8.64 12.95
C SER A 65 -10.58 -8.49 13.68
N ARG A 66 -10.54 -7.59 14.66
CA ARG A 66 -9.36 -7.45 15.53
C ARG A 66 -9.16 -8.75 16.30
N GLY A 67 -7.93 -9.28 16.30
CA GLY A 67 -7.60 -10.55 16.95
C GLY A 67 -7.99 -11.79 16.14
N ALA A 68 -8.41 -11.64 14.88
CA ALA A 68 -8.54 -12.78 13.98
C ALA A 68 -7.22 -13.57 13.92
N PRO A 69 -7.27 -14.91 13.86
CA PRO A 69 -6.08 -15.74 13.70
C PRO A 69 -5.24 -15.27 12.50
N PRO A 70 -3.90 -15.38 12.58
CA PRO A 70 -3.05 -15.05 11.45
C PRO A 70 -3.37 -15.95 10.25
N THR A 71 -3.18 -15.41 9.05
CA THR A 71 -3.26 -16.20 7.82
C THR A 71 -2.08 -17.16 7.73
N LEU A 72 -2.23 -18.23 6.93
CA LEU A 72 -1.15 -19.20 6.71
C LEU A 72 0.13 -18.53 6.19
N GLU A 73 0.01 -17.53 5.33
CA GLU A 73 1.14 -16.78 4.78
C GLU A 73 1.81 -15.89 5.84
N GLU A 74 1.05 -15.30 6.76
CA GLU A 74 1.61 -14.58 7.91
C GLU A 74 2.41 -15.54 8.82
N LEU A 75 1.90 -16.75 9.08
CA LEU A 75 2.59 -17.76 9.89
C LEU A 75 3.92 -18.23 9.27
N LYS A 76 3.94 -18.48 7.95
CA LYS A 76 5.18 -18.88 7.25
C LYS A 76 6.26 -17.82 7.38
N LYS A 77 5.90 -16.54 7.25
CA LYS A 77 6.84 -15.42 7.35
C LYS A 77 7.49 -15.29 8.72
N ASP A 78 6.73 -15.56 9.79
CA ASP A 78 7.25 -15.53 11.16
C ASP A 78 8.22 -16.69 11.45
N MET A 79 8.05 -17.84 10.78
CA MET A 79 8.95 -18.99 10.89
C MET A 79 10.26 -18.82 10.10
N GLU A 80 10.26 -17.97 9.07
CA GLU A 80 11.41 -17.66 8.22
C GLU A 80 12.27 -16.49 8.74
N SER A 81 11.86 -15.84 9.84
CA SER A 81 12.48 -14.62 10.40
C SER A 81 13.39 -14.87 11.60
#